data_AF-A0A5Q4G1U8-F1
#
_entry.id   AF-A0A5Q4G1U8-F1
#
_cell.length_a   1.000
_cell.length_b   1.000
_cell.length_c   1.000
_cell.angle_alpha   90.00
_cell.angle_beta   90.00
_cell.angle_gamma   90.00
#
_symmetry.space_group_name_H-M   'P 1'
#
loop_
_entity.id
_entity.type
_entity.pdbx_description
1 polymer ?
#
loop_
_entity_poly.entity_id
_entity_poly.type
_entity_poly.pdbx_seq_one_letter_code
_entity_poly.pdbx_strand_id
1 'polypeptide(L)'
;MVLVQAFALLLALAVLATSVLMYVMGGRFQAVEARAYAGERRPWWFVAALVAYAALYLAALTAFVLAPERSWAAWVLMVVIPVAAALKGGLVLFNPKGQAVVTAIEGDAAWRRIALSRAVLIPLFVALAYYT
;
A
#
# COMPACT_ATOMS: atom_id res chain seq x y z
N MET A 1 16.51 -9.77 9.31
CA MET A 1 16.27 -9.66 7.85
C MET A 1 15.08 -10.47 7.37
N VAL A 2 14.89 -11.73 7.77
CA VAL A 2 13.71 -12.55 7.41
C VAL A 2 12.37 -11.84 7.57
N LEU A 3 12.13 -11.12 8.68
CA LEU A 3 10.88 -10.37 8.88
C LEU A 3 10.69 -9.21 7.88
N VAL A 4 11.77 -8.57 7.45
CA VAL A 4 11.71 -7.48 6.45
C VAL A 4 11.43 -8.06 5.06
N GLN A 5 12.05 -9.19 4.71
CA GLN A 5 11.74 -9.94 3.49
C GLN A 5 10.27 -10.38 3.48
N ALA A 6 9.79 -10.98 4.57
CA ALA A 6 8.40 -11.41 4.71
C ALA A 6 7.43 -10.23 4.57
N PHE A 7 7.73 -9.09 5.19
CA PHE A 7 6.94 -7.87 5.03
C PHE A 7 6.86 -7.41 3.57
N ALA A 8 7.99 -7.40 2.85
CA ALA A 8 8.02 -7.03 1.43
C ALA A 8 7.19 -8.00 0.56
N LEU A 9 7.26 -9.30 0.80
CA LEU A 9 6.46 -10.30 0.09
C LEU A 9 4.97 -10.16 0.42
N LEU A 10 4.61 -9.88 1.67
CA LEU A 10 3.21 -9.60 2.06
C LEU A 10 2.69 -8.33 1.41
N LEU A 11 3.51 -7.28 1.27
CA LEU A 11 3.17 -6.09 0.49
C LEU A 11 2.95 -6.42 -0.99
N ALA A 12 3.83 -7.23 -1.60
CA ALA A 12 3.69 -7.66 -2.98
C ALA A 12 2.36 -8.42 -3.18
N LEU A 13 2.04 -9.35 -2.28
CA LEU A 13 0.79 -10.11 -2.29
C LEU A 13 -0.43 -9.20 -2.11
N ALA A 14 -0.37 -8.24 -1.17
CA ALA A 14 -1.46 -7.30 -0.94
C ALA A 14 -1.71 -6.39 -2.16
N VAL A 15 -0.64 -5.92 -2.82
CA VAL A 15 -0.77 -5.17 -4.08
C VAL A 15 -1.35 -6.04 -5.18
N LEU A 16 -0.86 -7.27 -5.35
CA LEU A 16 -1.39 -8.20 -6.34
C LEU A 16 -2.89 -8.44 -6.12
N ALA A 17 -3.28 -8.83 -4.91
CA ALA A 17 -4.67 -9.13 -4.57
C ALA A 17 -5.58 -7.90 -4.77
N THR A 18 -5.16 -6.72 -4.30
CA THR A 18 -5.95 -5.50 -4.46
C THR A 18 -6.01 -5.04 -5.91
N SER A 19 -4.93 -5.14 -6.69
CA SER A 19 -4.94 -4.83 -8.12
C SER A 19 -5.85 -5.79 -8.90
N VAL A 20 -5.80 -7.10 -8.64
CA VAL A 20 -6.71 -8.08 -9.27
C VAL A 20 -8.16 -7.75 -8.93
N LEU A 21 -8.45 -7.47 -7.65
CA LEU A 21 -9.81 -7.13 -7.21
C LEU A 21 -10.32 -5.85 -7.88
N MET A 22 -9.50 -4.79 -7.94
CA MET A 22 -9.82 -3.54 -8.64
C MET A 22 -10.06 -3.76 -10.13
N TYR A 23 -9.24 -4.59 -10.78
CA TYR A 23 -9.37 -4.86 -12.21
C TYR A 23 -10.66 -5.61 -12.55
N VAL A 24 -10.98 -6.64 -11.75
CA VAL A 24 -12.18 -7.47 -11.91
C VAL A 24 -13.45 -6.69 -11.56
N MET A 25 -13.45 -5.93 -10.47
CA MET A 25 -14.63 -5.19 -10.01
C MET A 25 -14.89 -3.90 -10.79
N GLY A 26 -13.86 -3.30 -11.41
CA GLY A 26 -14.01 -2.01 -12.09
C GLY A 26 -14.56 -0.93 -11.14
N GLY A 27 -15.52 -0.15 -11.63
CA GLY A 27 -16.18 0.92 -10.88
C GLY A 27 -16.90 0.46 -9.61
N ARG A 28 -17.23 -0.84 -9.48
CA ARG A 28 -17.82 -1.38 -8.24
C ARG A 28 -16.83 -1.35 -7.07
N PHE A 29 -15.53 -1.26 -7.34
CA PHE A 29 -14.52 -1.11 -6.30
C PHE A 29 -14.66 0.24 -5.56
N GLN A 30 -15.22 1.27 -6.20
CA GLN A 30 -15.54 2.56 -5.57
C GLN A 30 -16.39 2.37 -4.31
N ALA A 31 -17.36 1.45 -4.32
CA ALA A 31 -18.22 1.20 -3.16
C ALA A 31 -17.44 0.58 -1.98
N VAL A 32 -16.42 -0.25 -2.27
CA VAL A 32 -15.53 -0.82 -1.26
C VAL A 32 -14.68 0.29 -0.64
N GLU A 33 -14.10 1.14 -1.48
CA GLU A 33 -13.29 2.29 -1.04
C GLU A 33 -14.11 3.29 -0.23
N ALA A 34 -15.29 3.68 -0.71
CA ALA A 34 -16.19 4.58 -0.01
C ALA A 34 -16.58 4.02 1.37
N ARG A 35 -16.87 2.72 1.46
CA ARG A 35 -17.18 2.08 2.75
C ARG A 35 -15.99 2.06 3.71
N ALA A 36 -14.78 1.90 3.19
CA ALA A 36 -13.55 1.87 3.99
C ALA A 36 -13.12 3.26 4.50
N TYR A 37 -13.19 4.29 3.64
CA TYR A 37 -12.63 5.62 3.91
C TYR A 37 -13.67 6.71 4.19
N ALA A 38 -14.86 6.63 3.61
CA ALA A 38 -15.88 7.69 3.64
C ALA A 38 -17.19 7.30 4.36
N GLY A 39 -17.31 6.06 4.86
CA GLY A 39 -18.48 5.61 5.61
C GLY A 39 -18.55 6.20 7.02
N GLU A 40 -19.76 6.43 7.53
CA GLU A 40 -20.01 6.91 8.91
C GLU A 40 -19.34 6.03 9.97
N ARG A 41 -19.27 4.72 9.71
CA ARG A 41 -18.57 3.74 10.54
C ARG A 41 -17.64 2.88 9.70
N ARG A 42 -16.34 2.92 10.02
CA ARG A 42 -15.32 2.08 9.38
C ARG A 42 -15.63 0.60 9.64
N PRO A 43 -15.63 -0.26 8.61
CA PRO A 43 -15.84 -1.69 8.78
C PRO A 43 -14.78 -2.32 9.68
N TRP A 44 -15.17 -3.32 10.49
CA TRP A 44 -14.24 -4.01 11.38
C TRP A 44 -13.10 -4.69 10.61
N TRP A 45 -13.37 -5.21 9.41
CA TRP A 45 -12.34 -5.85 8.57
C TRP A 45 -11.26 -4.85 8.14
N PHE A 46 -11.62 -3.58 7.92
CA PHE A 46 -10.67 -2.54 7.55
C PHE A 46 -9.80 -2.17 8.74
N VAL A 47 -10.41 -2.05 9.92
CA VAL A 47 -9.68 -1.82 11.17
C VAL A 47 -8.73 -2.98 11.47
N ALA A 48 -9.20 -4.23 11.33
CA ALA A 48 -8.37 -5.41 11.53
C ALA A 48 -7.19 -5.45 10.55
N ALA A 49 -7.42 -5.17 9.26
CA ALA A 49 -6.36 -5.09 8.27
C ALA A 49 -5.35 -3.98 8.57
N LEU A 50 -5.81 -2.81 9.03
CA LEU A 50 -4.94 -1.70 9.43
C LEU A 50 -4.07 -2.07 10.64
N VAL A 51 -4.67 -2.68 11.67
CA VAL A 51 -3.93 -3.12 12.86
C VAL A 51 -2.93 -4.21 12.50
N ALA A 52 -3.32 -5.19 11.68
CA ALA A 52 -2.42 -6.23 11.21
C ALA A 52 -1.26 -5.64 10.39
N TYR A 53 -1.54 -4.71 9.48
CA TYR A 53 -0.52 -4.01 8.70
C TYR A 53 0.45 -3.23 9.61
N ALA A 54 -0.06 -2.47 10.57
CA ALA A 54 0.76 -1.72 11.52
C ALA A 54 1.63 -2.64 12.37
N ALA A 55 1.08 -3.74 12.88
CA ALA A 55 1.83 -4.72 13.66
C ALA A 55 2.94 -5.39 12.83
N LEU A 56 2.64 -5.79 11.59
CA LEU A 56 3.63 -6.35 10.67
C LEU A 56 4.75 -5.36 10.35
N TYR A 57 4.41 -4.10 10.08
CA TYR A 57 5.40 -3.05 9.84
C TYR A 57 6.28 -2.82 11.08
N LEU A 58 5.70 -2.68 12.27
CA LEU A 58 6.45 -2.46 13.51
C LEU A 58 7.36 -3.65 13.85
N ALA A 59 6.90 -4.88 13.62
CA ALA A 59 7.74 -6.08 13.79
C ALA A 59 8.92 -6.09 12.81
N ALA A 60 8.67 -5.80 11.53
CA ALA A 60 9.71 -5.70 10.51
C ALA A 60 10.70 -4.55 10.79
N LEU A 61 10.18 -3.39 11.21
CA LEU A 61 10.98 -2.22 11.58
C LEU A 61 11.85 -2.52 12.80
N THR A 62 11.32 -3.21 13.82
CA THR A 62 12.10 -3.63 14.99
C THR A 62 13.23 -4.56 14.57
N ALA A 63 12.93 -5.55 13.71
CA ALA A 63 13.95 -6.46 13.17
C ALA A 63 15.00 -5.75 12.30
N PHE A 64 14.62 -4.68 11.59
CA PHE A 64 15.53 -3.83 10.83
C PHE A 64 16.42 -2.98 11.73
N VAL A 65 15.86 -2.36 12.78
CA VAL A 65 16.60 -1.53 13.73
C VAL A 65 17.60 -2.36 14.53
N LEU A 66 17.24 -3.58 14.93
CA LEU A 66 18.11 -4.45 15.73
C LEU A 66 19.13 -5.25 14.90
N ALA A 67 19.06 -5.19 13.56
CA ALA A 67 19.99 -5.94 12.74
C ALA A 67 21.41 -5.35 12.77
N PRO A 68 22.46 -6.20 12.82
CA PRO A 68 23.85 -5.75 12.82
C PRO A 68 24.24 -5.10 11.49
N GLU A 69 23.72 -5.62 10.38
CA GLU A 69 23.88 -5.08 9.03
C GLU A 69 22.53 -4.82 8.39
N ARG A 70 22.45 -3.79 7.55
CA ARG A 70 21.20 -3.35 6.89
C ARG A 70 21.50 -3.14 5.41
N SER A 71 20.86 -3.94 4.55
CA SER A 71 21.00 -3.75 3.11
C SER A 71 20.34 -2.45 2.67
N TRP A 72 20.76 -1.93 1.50
CA TRP A 72 20.12 -0.77 0.89
C TRP A 72 18.62 -1.02 0.62
N ALA A 73 18.25 -2.27 0.27
CA ALA A 73 16.85 -2.64 0.02
C ALA A 73 16.01 -2.57 1.30
N ALA A 74 16.58 -2.98 2.44
CA ALA A 74 15.94 -2.85 3.74
C ALA A 74 15.71 -1.37 4.11
N TRP A 75 16.67 -0.48 3.83
CA TRP A 75 16.49 0.97 3.99
C TRP A 75 15.38 1.52 3.11
N VAL A 76 15.32 1.09 1.84
CA VAL A 76 14.27 1.50 0.91
C VAL A 76 12.89 1.07 1.42
N LEU A 77 12.75 -0.18 1.86
CA LEU A 77 11.49 -0.74 2.36
C LEU A 77 11.02 -0.11 3.68
N MET A 78 11.93 0.07 4.63
CA MET A 78 11.57 0.45 6.01
C MET A 78 11.49 1.96 6.20
N VAL A 79 12.18 2.74 5.37
CA VAL A 79 12.31 4.19 5.53
C VAL A 79 11.83 4.93 4.29
N VAL A 80 12.45 4.70 3.12
CA VAL A 80 12.18 5.52 1.93
C VAL A 80 10.72 5.40 1.48
N ILE A 81 10.20 4.18 1.37
CA ILE A 81 8.82 3.95 0.92
C ILE A 81 7.80 4.54 1.91
N PRO A 82 7.87 4.27 3.24
CA PRO A 82 6.96 4.89 4.20
C PRO A 82 7.00 6.42 4.20
N VAL A 83 8.21 7.01 4.14
CA VAL A 83 8.37 8.47 4.08
C VAL A 83 7.76 9.03 2.79
N ALA A 84 8.06 8.44 1.63
CA ALA A 84 7.49 8.87 0.35
C ALA A 84 5.96 8.73 0.32
N ALA A 85 5.41 7.68 0.92
CA ALA A 85 3.97 7.49 1.04
C ALA A 85 3.33 8.56 1.94
N ALA A 86 3.94 8.88 3.08
CA ALA A 86 3.48 9.94 3.98
C ALA A 86 3.52 11.31 3.31
N LEU A 87 4.61 11.62 2.61
CA LEU A 87 4.76 12.87 1.84
C LEU A 87 3.71 12.96 0.73
N LYS A 88 3.52 11.90 -0.06
CA LYS A 88 2.47 11.84 -1.08
C LYS A 88 1.08 12.07 -0.48
N GLY A 89 0.79 11.41 0.65
CA GLY A 89 -0.47 11.59 1.37
C GLY A 89 -0.69 13.03 1.82
N GLY A 90 0.33 13.65 2.41
CA GLY A 90 0.30 15.06 2.79
C GLY A 90 0.10 15.99 1.58
N LEU A 91 0.82 15.76 0.49
CA LEU A 91 0.68 16.55 -0.74
C LEU A 91 -0.73 16.45 -1.33
N VAL A 92 -1.37 15.29 -1.29
CA VAL A 92 -2.78 15.15 -1.72
C VAL A 92 -3.71 15.87 -0.75
N LEU A 93 -3.49 15.73 0.56
CA LEU A 93 -4.34 16.35 1.58
C LEU A 93 -4.30 17.89 1.53
N PHE A 94 -3.15 18.48 1.19
CA PHE A 94 -2.98 19.95 1.16
C PHE A 94 -3.09 20.57 -0.25
N ASN A 95 -3.40 19.77 -1.29
CA ASN A 95 -3.57 20.26 -2.66
C ASN A 95 -5.02 20.07 -3.15
N PRO A 96 -5.85 21.12 -3.18
CA PRO A 96 -7.24 21.04 -3.62
C PRO A 96 -7.42 20.45 -5.03
N LYS A 97 -6.48 20.74 -5.95
CA LYS A 97 -6.51 20.15 -7.31
C LYS A 97 -6.25 18.65 -7.27
N GLY A 98 -5.31 18.22 -6.43
CA GLY A 98 -5.00 16.81 -6.21
C GLY A 98 -6.19 16.05 -5.62
N GLN A 99 -6.87 16.64 -4.63
CA GLN A 99 -8.09 16.06 -4.06
C GLN A 99 -9.18 15.89 -5.11
N ALA A 100 -9.45 16.94 -5.91
CA ALA A 100 -10.48 16.88 -6.94
C ALA A 100 -10.23 15.77 -7.96
N VAL A 101 -8.97 15.54 -8.36
CA VAL A 101 -8.59 14.45 -9.27
C VAL A 101 -8.86 13.09 -8.64
N VAL A 102 -8.54 12.91 -7.36
CA VAL A 102 -8.76 11.63 -6.64
C VAL A 102 -10.26 11.37 -6.43
N THR A 103 -11.03 12.39 -6.07
CA THR A 103 -12.48 12.26 -5.86
C THR A 103 -13.25 12.06 -7.15
N ALA A 104 -12.70 12.48 -8.30
CA ALA A 104 -13.30 12.30 -9.62
C ALA A 104 -12.97 10.93 -10.27
N ILE A 105 -12.30 10.02 -9.55
CA ILE A 105 -12.06 8.66 -10.04
C ILE A 105 -13.40 7.92 -10.09
N GLU A 106 -13.92 7.71 -11.30
CA GLU A 106 -15.17 6.99 -11.51
C GLU A 106 -15.09 6.10 -12.75
N GLY A 107 -15.90 5.04 -12.76
CA GLY A 107 -16.04 4.14 -13.90
C GLY A 107 -14.96 3.06 -14.04
N ASP A 108 -15.30 2.02 -14.81
CA ASP A 108 -14.48 0.80 -14.93
C ASP A 108 -13.09 1.06 -15.52
N ALA A 109 -13.01 1.92 -16.54
CA ALA A 109 -11.75 2.21 -17.24
C ALA A 109 -10.72 2.86 -16.32
N ALA A 110 -11.16 3.79 -15.46
CA ALA A 110 -10.28 4.44 -14.49
C ALA A 110 -9.74 3.43 -13.47
N TRP A 111 -10.63 2.63 -12.86
CA TRP A 111 -10.26 1.63 -11.87
C TRP A 111 -9.34 0.54 -12.41
N ARG A 112 -9.57 0.05 -13.63
CA ARG A 112 -8.67 -0.89 -14.31
C ARG A 112 -7.31 -0.28 -14.62
N ARG A 113 -7.26 0.98 -15.06
CA ARG A 113 -5.99 1.69 -15.29
C ARG A 113 -5.18 1.82 -14.01
N ILE A 114 -5.83 2.21 -12.90
CA ILE A 114 -5.18 2.31 -11.59
C ILE A 114 -4.64 0.93 -11.14
N ALA A 115 -5.43 -0.13 -11.32
CA ALA A 115 -5.01 -1.49 -10.98
C ALA A 115 -3.71 -1.89 -11.70
N LEU A 116 -3.64 -1.63 -13.01
CA LEU A 116 -2.46 -1.91 -13.83
C LEU A 116 -1.26 -1.03 -13.45
N SER A 117 -1.48 0.27 -13.22
CA SER A 117 -0.41 1.18 -12.78
C SER A 117 0.20 0.78 -11.44
N ARG A 118 -0.61 0.24 -10.53
CA ARG A 118 -0.14 -0.26 -9.23
C ARG A 118 0.57 -1.61 -9.32
N ALA A 119 0.25 -2.44 -10.32
CA ALA A 119 0.85 -3.76 -10.50
C ALA A 119 2.38 -3.71 -10.69
N VAL A 120 2.93 -2.59 -11.19
CA VAL A 120 4.39 -2.32 -11.25
C VAL A 120 5.07 -2.42 -9.88
N LEU A 121 4.35 -2.19 -8.78
CA LEU A 121 4.92 -2.31 -7.44
C LEU A 121 5.19 -3.77 -7.04
N ILE A 122 4.56 -4.74 -7.69
CA ILE A 122 4.73 -6.17 -7.39
C ILE A 122 6.18 -6.61 -7.65
N PRO A 123 6.72 -6.49 -8.89
CA PRO A 123 8.11 -6.85 -9.13
C PRO A 123 9.09 -6.00 -8.31
N LEU A 124 8.76 -4.74 -8.02
CA LEU A 124 9.56 -3.90 -7.12
C LEU A 124 9.66 -4.51 -5.72
N PHE A 125 8.55 -4.88 -5.09
CA PHE A 125 8.56 -5.46 -3.75
C PHE A 125 9.21 -6.86 -3.72
N VAL A 126 9.02 -7.66 -4.78
CA VAL A 126 9.71 -8.96 -4.91
C VAL A 126 11.23 -8.76 -5.03
N ALA A 127 11.68 -7.80 -5.85
CA ALA A 127 13.09 -7.48 -5.97
C ALA A 127 13.67 -6.97 -4.65
N LEU A 128 12.98 -6.06 -3.98
CA LEU A 128 13.42 -5.56 -2.67
C LEU A 128 13.49 -6.68 -1.63
N ALA A 129 12.52 -7.61 -1.62
CA ALA A 129 12.58 -8.79 -0.75
C ALA A 129 13.82 -9.65 -1.04
N TYR A 130 14.17 -9.85 -2.30
CA TYR A 130 15.35 -10.64 -2.70
C TYR A 130 16.67 -9.99 -2.25
N TYR A 131 16.77 -8.66 -2.26
CA TYR A 131 17.97 -7.91 -1.88
C TYR A 131 18.00 -7.47 -0.41
N THR A 132 17.02 -7.87 0.40
CA THR A 132 16.95 -7.60 1.83
C THR A 132 17.58 -8.72 2.63
#